data_AF-A0A936JKV8-F1
#
_entry.id   AF-A0A936JKV8-F1
#
_cell.length_a   1.000
_cell.length_b   1.000
_cell.length_c   1.000
_cell.angle_alpha   90.00
_cell.angle_beta   90.00
_cell.angle_gamma   90.00
#
_symmetry.space_group_name_H-M   'P 1'
#
loop_
_entity.id
_entity.type
_entity.pdbx_description
1 polymer ?
#
loop_
_entity_poly.entity_id
_entity_poly.type
_entity_poly.pdbx_seq_one_letter_code
_entity_poly.pdbx_strand_id
1 'polypeptide(L)'
;MTDISKKLRILPGARVLTLGAPDSFPSLLDPLPDKAILSTRATGTFDVVMLFVADSQSARKGLPRATAALGDESVLWICYPRRLRASRPT
;
A
#
# COMPACT_ATOMS: atom_id res chain seq x y z
N MET A 1 -2.07 7.75 -16.67
CA MET A 1 -1.23 7.05 -15.66
C MET A 1 -0.55 8.12 -14.82
N THR A 2 -0.81 8.18 -13.52
CA THR A 2 -0.10 9.09 -12.62
C THR A 2 1.34 8.64 -12.40
N ASP A 3 2.24 9.57 -12.11
CA ASP A 3 3.64 9.24 -11.82
C ASP A 3 3.78 8.37 -10.56
N ILE A 4 2.82 8.47 -9.63
CA ILE A 4 2.88 7.71 -8.37
C ILE A 4 2.64 6.22 -8.59
N SER A 5 1.67 5.82 -9.42
CA SER A 5 1.40 4.41 -9.69
C SER A 5 2.59 3.71 -10.36
N LYS A 6 3.33 4.42 -11.22
CA LYS A 6 4.60 3.91 -11.79
C LYS A 6 5.69 3.74 -10.73
N LYS A 7 5.87 4.75 -9.87
CA LYS A 7 6.87 4.73 -8.78
C LYS A 7 6.61 3.58 -7.80
N LEU A 8 5.34 3.23 -7.59
CA LEU A 8 4.90 2.13 -6.74
C LEU A 8 4.94 0.75 -7.42
N ARG A 9 5.43 0.68 -8.67
CA ARG A 9 5.48 -0.54 -9.49
C ARG A 9 4.10 -1.19 -9.73
N ILE A 10 3.05 -0.39 -9.79
CA ILE A 10 1.72 -0.87 -10.18
C ILE A 10 1.71 -1.03 -11.70
N LEU A 11 1.68 -2.27 -12.17
CA LEU A 11 1.62 -2.61 -13.59
C LEU A 11 0.17 -2.67 -14.09
N PRO A 12 -0.07 -2.59 -15.41
CA PRO A 12 -1.38 -2.91 -15.98
C PRO A 12 -1.82 -4.33 -15.58
N GLY A 13 -3.09 -4.49 -15.21
CA GLY A 13 -3.67 -5.75 -14.74
C GLY A 13 -3.28 -6.14 -13.31
N ALA A 14 -2.46 -5.34 -12.62
CA ALA A 14 -1.99 -5.69 -11.28
C ALA A 14 -3.12 -5.67 -10.23
N ARG A 15 -3.08 -6.65 -9.34
CA ARG A 15 -3.90 -6.72 -8.14
C ARG A 15 -3.17 -6.03 -7.01
N VAL A 16 -3.71 -4.88 -6.57
CA VAL A 16 -3.14 -4.07 -5.49
C VAL A 16 -3.95 -4.28 -4.22
N LEU A 17 -3.29 -4.67 -3.13
CA LEU A 17 -3.89 -4.79 -1.81
C LEU A 17 -3.42 -3.64 -0.93
N THR A 18 -4.36 -2.92 -0.31
CA THR A 18 -4.06 -1.92 0.74
C THR A 18 -4.57 -2.41 2.09
N LEU A 19 -3.69 -2.43 3.09
CA LEU A 19 -3.99 -2.83 4.46
C LEU A 19 -3.78 -1.64 5.40
N GLY A 20 -4.84 -1.20 6.08
CA GLY A 20 -4.78 -0.08 7.02
C GLY A 20 -4.58 1.29 6.37
N ALA A 21 -4.81 1.41 5.06
CA ALA A 21 -4.64 2.67 4.33
C ALA A 21 -5.66 3.72 4.79
N PRO A 22 -5.28 5.01 4.80
CA PRO A 22 -6.23 6.11 4.97
C PRO A 22 -7.28 6.11 3.85
N ASP A 23 -8.50 6.58 4.15
CA ASP A 23 -9.61 6.64 3.20
C ASP A 23 -9.31 7.49 1.95
N SER A 24 -8.39 8.44 2.06
CA SER A 24 -7.95 9.31 0.96
C SER A 24 -6.92 8.66 0.03
N PHE A 25 -6.34 7.52 0.39
CA PHE A 25 -5.26 6.90 -0.37
C PHE A 25 -5.69 6.40 -1.76
N PRO A 26 -6.86 5.76 -1.96
CA PRO A 26 -7.31 5.33 -3.29
C PRO A 26 -7.29 6.46 -4.32
N SER A 27 -7.74 7.66 -3.93
CA SER A 27 -7.77 8.84 -4.81
C SER A 27 -6.38 9.33 -5.24
N LEU A 28 -5.32 8.99 -4.50
CA LEU A 28 -3.95 9.32 -4.90
C LEU A 28 -3.43 8.41 -6.01
N LEU A 29 -3.97 7.20 -6.15
CA LEU A 29 -3.57 6.26 -7.19
C LEU A 29 -4.32 6.48 -8.50
N ASP A 30 -5.38 7.30 -8.50
CA ASP A 30 -6.22 7.56 -9.66
C ASP A 30 -5.56 8.51 -10.68
N PRO A 31 -5.65 8.21 -11.99
CA PRO A 31 -6.14 6.96 -12.56
C PRO A 31 -5.15 5.80 -12.39
N LEU A 32 -5.69 4.65 -11.98
CA LEU A 32 -4.96 3.39 -11.98
C LEU A 32 -4.54 2.98 -13.42
N PRO A 33 -3.44 2.21 -13.56
CA PRO A 33 -3.08 1.59 -14.84
C PRO A 33 -4.21 0.70 -15.39
N ASP A 34 -4.19 0.44 -16.71
CA ASP A 34 -5.22 -0.34 -17.38
C ASP A 34 -5.46 -1.68 -16.67
N LYS A 35 -6.73 -1.98 -16.36
CA LYS A 35 -7.18 -3.21 -15.67
C LYS A 35 -6.58 -3.47 -14.28
N ALA A 36 -5.82 -2.54 -13.70
CA ALA A 36 -5.36 -2.69 -12.33
C ALA A 36 -6.54 -2.57 -11.35
N ILE A 37 -6.53 -3.38 -10.29
CA ILE A 37 -7.63 -3.47 -9.33
C ILE A 37 -7.09 -3.20 -7.92
N LEU A 38 -7.74 -2.29 -7.21
CA LEU A 38 -7.47 -2.03 -5.81
C LEU A 38 -8.41 -2.83 -4.91
N SER A 39 -7.87 -3.51 -3.91
CA SER A 39 -8.60 -4.27 -2.89
C SER A 39 -8.15 -3.86 -1.49
N THR A 40 -9.09 -3.86 -0.55
CA THR A 40 -8.83 -3.70 0.89
C THR A 40 -8.93 -5.03 1.66
N ARG A 41 -9.28 -6.12 0.97
CA ARG A 41 -9.42 -7.46 1.54
C ARG A 41 -8.31 -8.36 1.05
N ALA A 42 -7.55 -8.92 1.99
CA ALA A 42 -6.48 -9.88 1.74
C ALA A 42 -7.05 -11.27 1.42
N THR A 43 -7.73 -11.41 0.27
CA THR A 43 -8.28 -12.69 -0.21
C THR A 43 -7.59 -13.10 -1.50
N GLY A 44 -6.73 -14.11 -1.42
CA GLY A 44 -5.87 -14.57 -2.52
C GLY A 44 -4.53 -13.84 -2.56
N THR A 45 -3.86 -13.93 -3.71
CA THR A 45 -2.57 -13.31 -3.97
C THR A 45 -2.69 -11.96 -4.67
N PHE A 46 -1.68 -11.12 -4.49
CA PHE A 46 -1.61 -9.76 -5.01
C PHE A 46 -0.20 -9.46 -5.52
N ASP A 47 -0.13 -8.66 -6.59
CA ASP A 47 1.13 -8.26 -7.22
C ASP A 47 1.77 -7.09 -6.47
N VAL A 48 0.96 -6.26 -5.82
CA VAL A 48 1.42 -5.14 -4.99
C VAL A 48 0.64 -5.15 -3.69
N VAL A 49 1.34 -5.27 -2.56
CA VAL A 49 0.76 -5.18 -1.22
C VAL A 49 1.29 -3.94 -0.53
N MET A 50 0.41 -3.10 -0.01
CA MET A 50 0.76 -1.88 0.72
C MET A 50 0.23 -1.98 2.16
N LEU A 51 1.15 -2.12 3.10
CA LEU A 51 0.87 -2.21 4.52
C LEU A 51 1.10 -0.85 5.19
N PHE A 52 0.02 -0.20 5.61
CA PHE A 52 0.06 1.06 6.34
C PHE A 52 0.03 0.81 7.85
N VAL A 53 1.06 1.30 8.54
CA VAL A 53 1.31 1.04 9.96
C VAL A 53 1.71 2.32 10.67
N ALA A 54 1.23 2.53 11.89
CA ALA A 54 1.52 3.72 12.67
C ALA A 54 2.84 3.62 13.46
N ASP A 55 3.22 2.40 13.84
CA ASP A 55 4.35 2.10 14.72
C ASP A 55 4.93 0.69 14.43
N SER A 56 5.99 0.33 15.16
CA SER A 56 6.64 -0.97 15.01
C SER A 56 5.78 -2.15 15.48
N GLN A 57 4.82 -1.93 16.39
CA GLN A 57 3.95 -2.98 16.90
C GLN A 57 2.87 -3.36 15.88
N SER A 58 2.22 -2.36 15.29
CA SER A 58 1.29 -2.51 14.18
C SER A 58 1.96 -3.13 12.96
N ALA A 59 3.23 -2.78 12.68
CA ALA A 59 4.03 -3.48 11.67
C ALA A 59 4.19 -4.97 11.96
N ARG A 60 4.63 -5.34 13.17
CA ARG A 60 4.79 -6.76 13.56
C ARG A 60 3.48 -7.55 13.46
N LYS A 61 2.34 -6.93 13.77
CA LYS A 61 1.01 -7.56 13.66
C LYS A 61 0.53 -7.68 12.21
N GLY A 62 0.79 -6.67 11.38
CA GLY A 62 0.33 -6.61 10.00
C GLY A 62 1.18 -7.43 9.02
N LEU A 63 2.47 -7.57 9.29
CA LEU A 63 3.42 -8.25 8.40
C LEU A 63 3.00 -9.67 8.02
N PRO A 64 2.64 -10.59 8.96
CA PRO A 64 2.23 -11.94 8.59
C PRO A 64 1.06 -11.98 7.60
N ARG A 65 0.10 -11.06 7.77
CA ARG A 65 -1.07 -10.96 6.88
C ARG A 65 -0.69 -10.39 5.52
N ALA A 66 0.21 -9.41 5.49
CA ALA A 66 0.71 -8.83 4.25
C ALA A 66 1.54 -9.84 3.45
N THR A 67 2.43 -10.59 4.12
CA THR A 67 3.27 -11.60 3.48
C THR A 67 2.47 -12.80 2.97
N ALA A 68 1.40 -13.20 3.67
CA ALA A 68 0.53 -14.27 3.19
C ALA A 68 -0.26 -13.91 1.92
N ALA A 69 -0.36 -12.61 1.60
CA ALA A 69 -1.05 -12.11 0.42
C ALA A 69 -0.11 -11.91 -0.79
N LEU A 70 1.19 -12.15 -0.62
CA LEU A 70 2.20 -12.01 -1.67
C LEU A 70 2.13 -13.19 -2.67
N GLY A 71 2.24 -12.88 -3.96
CA GLY A 71 2.61 -13.86 -4.99
C GLY A 71 4.12 -13.92 -5.23
N ASP A 72 4.57 -14.77 -6.14
CA ASP A 72 6.00 -15.03 -6.39
C ASP A 72 6.79 -13.77 -6.80
N GLU A 73 6.21 -12.92 -7.66
CA GLU A 73 6.83 -11.70 -8.19
C GLU A 73 6.24 -10.42 -7.57
N SER A 74 5.71 -10.52 -6.35
CA SER A 74 4.98 -9.42 -5.74
C SER A 74 5.87 -8.45 -4.95
N VAL A 75 5.41 -7.20 -4.86
CA VAL A 75 6.10 -6.13 -4.13
C VAL A 75 5.35 -5.78 -2.85
N LEU A 76 6.04 -5.81 -1.72
CA LEU A 76 5.53 -5.33 -0.44
C LEU A 76 6.05 -3.92 -0.13
N TRP A 77 5.15 -2.96 -0.05
CA TRP A 77 5.39 -1.61 0.48
C TRP A 77 4.97 -1.53 1.95
N ILE A 78 5.87 -1.06 2.81
CA ILE A 78 5.55 -0.71 4.20
C ILE A 78 5.46 0.81 4.30
N CYS A 79 4.25 1.31 4.49
CA CYS A 79 3.95 2.72 4.59
C CYS A 79 3.80 3.11 6.06
N TYR A 80 4.58 4.08 6.51
CA TYR A 80 4.53 4.55 7.90
C TYR A 80 4.56 6.08 7.93
N PRO A 81 3.93 6.70 8.94
CA PRO A 81 3.94 8.15 9.05
C PRO A 81 5.37 8.62 9.22
N ARG A 82 5.81 9.49 8.31
CA ARG A 82 7.02 10.26 8.54
C ARG A 82 6.72 11.16 9.74
N ARG A 83 7.54 11.09 10.80
CA ARG A 83 7.46 12.06 11.90
C ARG A 83 7.64 13.47 11.32
N LEU A 84 6.54 14.17 11.09
CA LEU A 84 6.55 15.61 10.90
C LEU A 84 6.94 16.19 12.26
N ARG A 85 8.12 16.80 12.35
CA ARG A 85 8.42 17.69 13.46
C ARG A 85 7.32 18.75 13.43
N ALA A 86 6.46 18.79 14.46
CA ALA A 86 5.71 19.98 14.75
C ALA A 86 6.74 21.06 15.07
N SER A 87 6.90 22.05 14.20
CA SER A 87 7.49 23.33 14.56
C SER A 87 6.69 23.85 15.75
N ARG A 88 7.36 23.97 16.89
CA ARG A 88 6.81 24.47 18.15
C ARG A 88 6.17 25.84 17.88
N PRO A 89 4.90 26.10 18.24
CA PRO A 89 4.42 27.47 18.31
C PRO A 89 5.18 28.13 19.46
N THR A 90 5.97 29.16 19.14
CA THR A 90 6.52 30.12 20.10
C THR A 90 5.44 31.05 20.58
#